data_AF-A0A9E6F796-F1
#
_entry.id   AF-A0A9E6F796-F1
#
_cell.length_a   1.000
_cell.length_b   1.000
_cell.length_c   1.000
_cell.angle_alpha   90.00
_cell.angle_beta   90.00
_cell.angle_gamma   90.00
#
_symmetry.space_group_name_H-M   'P 1'
#
loop_
_entity.id
_entity.type
_entity.pdbx_description
1 polymer ?
#
loop_
_entity_poly.entity_id
_entity_poly.type
_entity_poly.pdbx_seq_one_letter_code
_entity_poly.pdbx_strand_id
1 'polypeptide(L)'
;MNIDDHYAAFLKGVEEYNKEFFYESHDTWEEIWHEVRGPDRLFLQGLIHLAVGLFHFSNSNWKGARSQLQKCLNKLEPYEPAYLGLNASHLRQHIEEHLLPLIDRVEKGELFKIDTSIYPKLSIEKRDLKHNSPEDALAKLDRLRVDLQEEIGKLKSELISERERNAKLKADYDAKLKALSEKYNRHLKRLYAALGLFALAIAYLYIIMK
;
A
#
# COMPACT_ATOMS: atom_id res chain seq x y z
N MET A 1 17.39 0.93 -5.95
CA MET A 1 17.57 0.63 -7.37
C MET A 1 16.20 0.42 -7.98
N ASN A 2 15.96 0.93 -9.18
CA ASN A 2 14.75 0.64 -9.94
C ASN A 2 15.06 -0.43 -11.00
N ILE A 3 14.06 -0.94 -11.72
CA ILE A 3 14.32 -1.94 -12.75
C ILE A 3 15.08 -1.41 -13.98
N ASP A 4 15.13 -0.08 -14.17
CA ASP A 4 15.85 0.53 -15.28
C ASP A 4 17.37 0.33 -15.12
N ASP A 5 17.88 0.38 -13.88
CA ASP A 5 19.28 0.08 -13.55
C ASP A 5 19.68 -1.37 -13.91
N HIS A 6 18.71 -2.29 -13.94
CA HIS A 6 18.89 -3.71 -14.25
C HIS A 6 18.28 -4.14 -15.58
N TYR A 7 17.91 -3.21 -16.46
CA TYR A 7 17.10 -3.54 -17.64
C TYR A 7 17.77 -4.55 -18.57
N ALA A 8 19.10 -4.52 -18.69
CA ALA A 8 19.85 -5.51 -19.47
C ALA A 8 19.72 -6.93 -18.88
N ALA A 9 19.78 -7.07 -17.55
CA ALA A 9 19.58 -8.35 -16.87
C ALA A 9 18.12 -8.82 -16.98
N PHE A 10 17.15 -7.89 -16.91
CA PHE A 10 15.74 -8.21 -17.16
C PHE A 10 15.54 -8.82 -18.57
N LEU A 11 16.12 -8.19 -19.60
CA LEU A 11 16.07 -8.69 -20.98
C LEU A 11 16.80 -10.04 -21.13
N LYS A 12 17.93 -10.24 -20.45
CA LYS A 12 18.63 -11.54 -20.40
C LYS A 12 17.70 -12.64 -19.88
N GLY A 13 16.99 -12.40 -18.77
CA GLY A 13 16.03 -13.37 -18.24
C GLY A 13 14.88 -13.66 -19.21
N VAL A 14 14.42 -12.67 -19.98
CA VAL A 14 13.43 -12.86 -21.06
C VAL A 14 13.98 -13.74 -22.19
N GLU A 15 15.22 -13.53 -22.60
CA GLU A 15 15.87 -14.36 -23.62
C GLU A 15 16.05 -15.81 -23.16
N GLU A 16 16.49 -16.02 -21.92
CA GLU A 16 16.63 -17.34 -21.30
C GLU A 16 15.27 -18.06 -21.25
N TYR A 17 14.23 -17.35 -20.78
CA TYR A 17 12.87 -17.86 -20.74
C TYR A 17 12.38 -18.31 -22.12
N ASN A 18 12.58 -17.48 -23.15
CA ASN A 18 12.12 -17.78 -24.50
C ASN A 18 12.88 -18.95 -25.14
N LYS A 19 14.10 -19.24 -24.68
CA LYS A 19 14.87 -20.44 -25.02
C LYS A 19 14.55 -21.65 -24.13
N GLU A 20 13.54 -21.54 -23.27
CA GLU A 20 13.06 -22.58 -22.34
C GLU A 20 14.07 -22.93 -21.22
N PHE A 21 15.08 -22.08 -21.01
CA PHE A 21 15.97 -22.09 -19.85
C PHE A 21 15.26 -21.46 -18.65
N PHE A 22 14.17 -22.10 -18.21
CA PHE A 22 13.28 -21.55 -17.19
C PHE A 22 13.96 -21.40 -15.83
N TYR A 23 14.89 -22.28 -15.48
CA TYR A 23 15.59 -22.20 -14.20
C TYR A 23 16.61 -21.05 -14.21
N GLU A 24 17.35 -20.90 -15.29
CA GLU A 24 18.31 -19.81 -15.49
C GLU A 24 17.61 -18.44 -15.53
N SER A 25 16.46 -18.37 -16.20
CA SER A 25 15.60 -17.18 -16.23
C SER A 25 15.09 -16.81 -14.83
N HIS A 26 14.69 -17.82 -14.03
CA HIS A 26 14.32 -17.64 -12.62
C HIS A 26 15.45 -16.99 -11.83
N ASP A 27 16.65 -17.56 -11.90
CA ASP A 27 17.81 -17.08 -11.14
C ASP A 27 18.18 -15.65 -11.56
N THR A 28 18.23 -15.38 -12.88
CA THR A 28 18.50 -14.03 -13.41
C THR A 28 17.48 -13.01 -12.89
N TRP A 29 16.19 -13.33 -12.86
CA TRP A 29 15.17 -12.41 -12.35
C TRP A 29 15.16 -12.30 -10.81
N GLU A 30 15.51 -13.37 -10.08
CA GLU A 30 15.60 -13.37 -8.63
C GLU A 30 16.72 -12.45 -8.12
N GLU A 31 17.88 -12.42 -8.81
CA GLU A 31 18.97 -11.48 -8.52
C GLU A 31 18.47 -10.03 -8.55
N ILE A 32 17.75 -9.64 -9.60
CA ILE A 32 17.18 -8.29 -9.74
C ILE A 32 16.13 -8.03 -8.65
N TRP A 33 15.30 -9.03 -8.35
CA TRP A 33 14.21 -8.93 -7.38
C TRP A 33 14.70 -8.60 -5.95
N HIS A 34 15.90 -9.04 -5.58
CA HIS A 34 16.51 -8.68 -4.30
C HIS A 34 16.82 -7.18 -4.18
N GLU A 35 17.08 -6.50 -5.30
CA GLU A 35 17.56 -5.12 -5.33
C GLU A 35 16.45 -4.09 -5.58
N VAL A 36 15.42 -4.45 -6.34
CA VAL A 36 14.31 -3.54 -6.68
C VAL A 36 13.25 -3.45 -5.58
N ARG A 37 12.47 -2.37 -5.57
CA ARG A 37 11.37 -2.12 -4.62
C ARG A 37 10.12 -1.64 -5.34
N GLY A 38 8.99 -1.62 -4.63
CA GLY A 38 7.73 -1.12 -5.17
C GLY A 38 7.15 -2.00 -6.29
N PRO A 39 6.49 -1.41 -7.29
CA PRO A 39 5.80 -2.14 -8.35
C PRO A 39 6.71 -3.10 -9.14
N ASP A 40 7.95 -2.72 -9.43
CA ASP A 40 8.88 -3.59 -10.18
C ASP A 40 9.13 -4.93 -9.49
N ARG A 41 9.21 -4.91 -8.16
CA ARG A 41 9.49 -6.10 -7.35
C ARG A 41 8.35 -7.11 -7.43
N LEU A 42 7.10 -6.66 -7.35
CA LEU A 42 5.94 -7.55 -7.41
C LEU A 42 5.76 -8.12 -8.82
N PHE A 43 6.01 -7.32 -9.87
CA PHE A 43 5.99 -7.78 -11.26
C PHE A 43 7.05 -8.86 -11.52
N LEU A 44 8.32 -8.61 -11.14
CA LEU A 44 9.39 -9.60 -11.24
C LEU A 44 9.05 -10.87 -10.47
N GLN A 45 8.44 -10.76 -9.28
CA GLN A 45 8.01 -11.93 -8.54
C GLN A 45 6.96 -12.75 -9.31
N GLY A 46 6.10 -12.11 -10.10
CA GLY A 46 5.18 -12.78 -11.01
C GLY A 46 5.93 -13.59 -12.07
N LEU A 47 6.93 -12.99 -12.72
CA LEU A 47 7.76 -13.66 -13.73
C LEU A 47 8.62 -14.79 -13.16
N ILE A 48 9.15 -14.63 -11.95
CA ILE A 48 9.86 -15.71 -11.22
C ILE A 48 8.91 -16.90 -10.99
N HIS A 49 7.66 -16.65 -10.58
CA HIS A 49 6.64 -17.69 -10.45
C HIS A 49 6.25 -18.33 -11.78
N LEU A 50 6.21 -17.56 -12.88
CA LEU A 50 6.01 -18.08 -14.22
C LEU A 50 7.11 -19.06 -14.60
N ALA A 51 8.37 -18.66 -14.44
CA ALA A 51 9.55 -19.45 -14.79
C ALA A 51 9.57 -20.79 -14.03
N VAL A 52 9.47 -20.77 -12.70
CA VAL A 52 9.44 -22.01 -11.90
C VAL A 52 8.17 -22.83 -12.16
N GLY A 53 7.05 -22.20 -12.50
CA GLY A 53 5.82 -22.88 -12.90
C GLY A 53 6.00 -23.68 -14.19
N LEU A 54 6.68 -23.11 -15.19
CA LEU A 54 6.99 -23.80 -16.43
C LEU A 54 8.11 -24.83 -16.29
N PHE A 55 9.07 -24.61 -15.39
CA PHE A 55 10.05 -25.63 -15.01
C PHE A 55 9.38 -26.86 -14.38
N HIS A 56 8.39 -26.67 -13.51
CA HIS A 56 7.60 -27.80 -13.00
C HIS A 56 6.77 -28.46 -14.10
N PHE A 57 6.19 -27.66 -14.99
CA PHE A 57 5.39 -28.15 -16.10
C PHE A 57 6.21 -29.04 -17.04
N SER A 58 7.41 -28.61 -17.44
CA SER A 58 8.30 -29.39 -18.32
C SER A 58 8.75 -30.71 -17.69
N ASN A 59 8.89 -30.74 -16.36
CA ASN A 59 9.18 -31.95 -15.58
C ASN A 59 7.94 -32.80 -15.24
N SER A 60 6.77 -32.52 -15.83
CA SER A 60 5.50 -33.20 -15.54
C SER A 60 5.07 -33.15 -14.06
N ASN A 61 5.57 -32.17 -13.30
CA ASN A 61 5.10 -31.87 -11.95
C ASN A 61 3.88 -30.94 -12.02
N TRP A 62 2.75 -31.51 -12.41
CA TRP A 62 1.49 -30.80 -12.70
C TRP A 62 0.95 -29.99 -11.52
N LYS A 63 0.98 -30.56 -10.31
CA LYS A 63 0.56 -29.88 -9.08
C LYS A 63 1.45 -28.69 -8.75
N GLY A 64 2.77 -28.86 -8.88
CA GLY A 64 3.74 -27.78 -8.71
C GLY A 64 3.54 -26.67 -9.73
N ALA A 65 3.36 -27.04 -11.01
CA ALA A 65 3.10 -26.10 -12.09
C ALA A 65 1.85 -25.26 -11.82
N ARG A 66 0.71 -25.89 -11.53
CA ARG A 66 -0.55 -25.19 -11.19
C ARG A 66 -0.36 -24.19 -10.06
N SER A 67 0.27 -24.61 -8.96
CA SER A 67 0.46 -23.75 -7.79
C SER A 67 1.24 -22.49 -8.11
N GLN A 68 2.31 -22.61 -8.91
CA GLN A 68 3.16 -21.48 -9.26
C GLN A 68 2.52 -20.60 -10.33
N LEU A 69 1.86 -21.18 -11.34
CA LEU A 69 1.14 -20.44 -12.37
C LEU A 69 -0.01 -19.61 -11.77
N GLN A 70 -0.75 -20.13 -10.78
CA GLN A 70 -1.78 -19.35 -10.10
C GLN A 70 -1.20 -18.16 -9.32
N LYS A 71 -0.02 -18.33 -8.69
CA LYS A 71 0.68 -17.22 -8.01
C LYS A 71 1.17 -16.18 -9.01
N CYS A 72 1.61 -16.61 -10.20
CA CYS A 72 1.97 -15.73 -11.30
C CYS A 72 0.77 -14.88 -11.72
N LEU A 73 -0.40 -15.49 -12.00
CA LEU A 73 -1.61 -14.76 -12.40
C LEU A 73 -1.97 -13.64 -11.41
N ASN A 74 -2.05 -13.97 -10.12
CA ASN A 74 -2.41 -13.00 -9.08
C ASN A 74 -1.41 -11.83 -8.97
N LYS A 75 -0.14 -12.06 -9.33
CA LYS A 75 0.90 -11.03 -9.29
C LYS A 75 0.95 -10.19 -10.55
N LEU A 76 0.52 -10.74 -11.69
CA LEU A 76 0.49 -10.02 -12.96
C LEU A 76 -0.79 -9.21 -13.16
N GLU A 77 -1.88 -9.52 -12.44
CA GLU A 77 -3.16 -8.81 -12.52
C GLU A 77 -3.04 -7.27 -12.43
N PRO A 78 -2.27 -6.68 -11.48
CA PRO A 78 -2.17 -5.22 -11.37
C PRO A 78 -1.43 -4.53 -12.54
N TYR A 79 -0.84 -5.31 -13.45
CA TYR A 79 0.07 -4.85 -14.50
C TYR A 79 -0.55 -4.93 -15.91
N GLU A 80 -1.85 -5.20 -15.98
CA GLU A 80 -2.59 -5.16 -17.23
C GLU A 80 -2.77 -3.72 -17.75
N PRO A 81 -2.78 -3.51 -19.08
CA PRO A 81 -2.58 -4.53 -20.12
C PRO A 81 -1.11 -4.90 -20.36
N ALA A 82 -0.18 -4.02 -20.00
CA ALA A 82 1.25 -4.21 -20.22
C ALA A 82 2.10 -3.51 -19.17
N TYR A 83 3.28 -4.08 -18.89
CA TYR A 83 4.28 -3.49 -18.00
C TYR A 83 5.69 -3.85 -18.48
N LEU A 84 6.61 -2.87 -18.46
CA LEU A 84 7.98 -2.99 -18.97
C LEU A 84 8.08 -3.49 -20.44
N GLY A 85 7.06 -3.18 -21.24
CA GLY A 85 6.96 -3.61 -22.64
C GLY A 85 6.46 -5.04 -22.82
N LEU A 86 6.15 -5.76 -21.73
CA LEU A 86 5.55 -7.10 -21.77
C LEU A 86 4.02 -6.98 -21.68
N ASN A 87 3.31 -7.62 -22.60
CA ASN A 87 1.85 -7.68 -22.60
C ASN A 87 1.36 -8.67 -21.51
N ALA A 88 1.08 -8.14 -20.33
CA ALA A 88 0.68 -8.92 -19.16
C ALA A 88 -0.68 -9.59 -19.37
N SER A 89 -1.63 -8.91 -20.02
CA SER A 89 -2.94 -9.48 -20.31
C SER A 89 -2.84 -10.71 -21.21
N HIS A 90 -2.07 -10.62 -22.31
CA HIS A 90 -1.90 -11.75 -23.23
C HIS A 90 -1.22 -12.94 -22.53
N LEU A 91 -0.20 -12.69 -21.71
CA LEU A 91 0.46 -13.74 -20.94
C LEU A 91 -0.51 -14.41 -19.95
N ARG A 92 -1.28 -13.62 -19.21
CA ARG A 92 -2.28 -14.14 -18.26
C ARG A 92 -3.35 -14.97 -18.98
N GLN A 93 -3.89 -14.45 -20.07
CA GLN A 93 -4.87 -15.14 -20.89
C GLN A 93 -4.32 -16.49 -21.39
N HIS A 94 -3.09 -16.54 -21.89
CA HIS A 94 -2.47 -17.80 -22.34
C HIS A 94 -2.37 -18.84 -21.21
N ILE A 95 -2.02 -18.42 -19.99
CA ILE A 95 -1.96 -19.32 -18.83
C ILE A 95 -3.36 -19.86 -18.50
N GLU A 96 -4.36 -18.99 -18.44
CA GLU A 96 -5.75 -19.31 -18.07
C GLU A 96 -6.46 -20.17 -19.13
N GLU A 97 -6.22 -19.93 -20.42
CA GLU A 97 -6.93 -20.59 -21.52
C GLU A 97 -6.21 -21.84 -22.05
N HIS A 98 -4.90 -21.97 -21.85
CA HIS A 98 -4.12 -23.08 -22.41
C HIS A 98 -3.44 -23.94 -21.34
N LEU A 99 -2.66 -23.33 -20.45
CA LEU A 99 -1.84 -24.10 -19.52
C LEU A 99 -2.66 -24.73 -18.39
N LEU A 100 -3.50 -23.96 -17.70
CA LEU A 100 -4.31 -24.50 -16.59
C LEU A 100 -5.32 -25.56 -17.06
N PRO A 101 -6.04 -25.38 -18.17
CA PRO A 101 -6.95 -26.41 -18.69
C PRO A 101 -6.23 -27.68 -19.13
N LEU A 102 -4.99 -27.56 -19.65
CA LEU A 102 -4.18 -28.74 -19.94
C LEU A 102 -3.84 -29.50 -18.66
N ILE A 103 -3.40 -28.79 -17.61
CA ILE A 103 -3.10 -29.39 -16.31
C ILE A 103 -4.34 -30.09 -15.75
N ASP A 104 -5.53 -29.47 -15.85
CA ASP A 104 -6.80 -30.09 -15.43
C ASP A 104 -7.06 -31.44 -16.12
N ARG A 105 -6.78 -31.52 -17.42
CA ARG A 105 -6.98 -32.74 -18.22
C ARG A 105 -5.99 -33.85 -17.83
N VAL A 106 -4.72 -33.50 -17.68
CA VAL A 106 -3.69 -34.48 -17.28
C VAL A 106 -3.94 -34.99 -15.87
N GLU A 107 -4.35 -34.13 -14.94
CA GLU A 107 -4.74 -34.55 -13.58
C GLU A 107 -5.97 -35.47 -13.56
N LYS A 108 -6.83 -35.41 -14.58
CA LYS A 108 -7.96 -36.33 -14.80
C LYS A 108 -7.58 -37.63 -15.53
N GLY A 109 -6.30 -37.83 -15.83
CA GLY A 109 -5.77 -39.05 -16.43
C GLY A 109 -5.64 -39.02 -17.95
N GLU A 110 -5.82 -37.86 -18.59
CA GLU A 110 -5.52 -37.74 -20.02
C GLU A 110 -4.00 -37.82 -20.25
N LEU A 111 -3.59 -38.69 -21.19
CA LEU A 111 -2.21 -38.74 -21.64
C LEU A 111 -1.94 -37.54 -22.55
N PHE A 112 -0.92 -36.76 -22.19
CA PHE A 112 -0.49 -35.63 -22.98
C PHE A 112 1.02 -35.66 -23.18
N LYS A 113 1.45 -35.38 -24.41
CA LYS A 113 2.87 -35.17 -24.73
C LYS A 113 3.11 -33.67 -24.82
N ILE A 114 4.02 -33.17 -23.99
CA ILE A 114 4.40 -31.76 -24.00
C ILE A 114 5.06 -31.44 -25.33
N ASP A 115 4.54 -30.41 -26.01
CA ASP A 115 5.17 -29.74 -27.13
C ASP A 115 5.64 -28.35 -26.68
N THR A 116 6.85 -27.99 -27.05
CA THR A 116 7.48 -26.68 -26.80
C THR A 116 6.64 -25.49 -27.26
N SER A 117 5.79 -25.68 -28.28
CA SER A 117 4.87 -24.65 -28.78
C SER A 117 3.82 -24.20 -27.75
N ILE A 118 3.59 -24.99 -26.68
CA ILE A 118 2.62 -24.66 -25.64
C ILE A 118 3.08 -23.52 -24.73
N TYR A 119 4.39 -23.27 -24.65
CA TYR A 119 4.94 -22.26 -23.76
C TYR A 119 4.67 -20.87 -24.32
N PRO A 120 4.06 -19.94 -23.54
CA PRO A 120 3.91 -18.57 -24.00
C PRO A 120 5.29 -17.99 -24.24
N LYS A 121 5.51 -17.28 -25.34
CA LYS A 121 6.75 -16.54 -25.59
C LYS A 121 6.56 -15.11 -25.10
N LEU A 122 7.57 -14.57 -24.42
CA LEU A 122 7.58 -13.18 -23.96
C LEU A 122 8.13 -12.31 -25.08
N SER A 123 7.28 -11.45 -25.62
CA SER A 123 7.70 -10.36 -26.51
C SER A 123 7.80 -9.08 -25.71
N ILE A 124 8.91 -8.36 -25.87
CA ILE A 124 9.09 -7.02 -25.32
C ILE A 124 8.87 -6.07 -26.49
N GLU A 125 7.75 -5.35 -26.47
CA GLU A 125 7.57 -4.22 -27.35
C GLU A 125 8.65 -3.19 -27.05
N LYS A 126 9.27 -2.63 -28.09
CA LYS A 126 10.32 -1.62 -27.91
C LYS A 126 9.76 -0.53 -27.02
N ARG A 127 10.34 -0.42 -25.83
CA ARG A 127 10.12 0.72 -24.96
C ARG A 127 10.54 1.94 -25.78
N ASP A 128 9.60 2.80 -26.14
CA ASP A 128 9.93 4.13 -26.63
C ASP A 128 10.63 4.85 -25.48
N LEU A 129 11.95 4.67 -25.39
CA LEU A 129 12.80 5.41 -24.45
C LEU A 129 12.72 6.94 -24.69
N LYS A 130 12.04 7.36 -25.76
CA LYS A 130 11.65 8.75 -26.02
C LYS A 130 10.69 9.32 -24.96
N HIS A 131 9.91 8.51 -24.23
CA HIS A 131 8.99 8.98 -23.18
C HIS A 131 9.61 9.06 -21.77
N ASN A 132 10.91 8.78 -21.66
CA ASN A 132 11.73 9.06 -20.47
C ASN A 132 12.87 10.03 -20.82
N SER A 133 12.61 11.02 -21.69
CA SER A 133 13.52 12.17 -21.75
C SER A 133 13.63 12.75 -20.33
N PRO A 134 14.81 13.22 -19.89
CA PRO A 134 14.94 14.00 -18.66
C PRO A 134 13.86 15.11 -18.57
N GLU A 135 13.42 15.65 -19.70
CA GLU A 135 12.37 16.67 -19.81
C GLU A 135 10.98 16.15 -19.44
N ASP A 136 10.61 14.92 -19.84
CA ASP A 136 9.31 14.32 -19.49
C ASP A 136 9.24 13.94 -18.01
N ALA A 137 10.35 13.42 -17.48
CA ALA A 137 10.49 13.16 -16.05
C ALA A 137 10.40 14.46 -15.23
N LEU A 138 11.04 15.54 -15.71
CA LEU A 138 10.97 16.86 -15.08
C LEU A 138 9.55 17.44 -15.13
N ALA A 139 8.87 17.34 -16.28
CA ALA A 139 7.48 17.78 -16.42
C ALA A 139 6.51 17.01 -15.52
N LYS A 140 6.73 15.71 -15.33
CA LYS A 140 5.93 14.88 -14.42
C LYS A 140 6.20 15.26 -12.95
N LEU A 141 7.46 15.52 -12.59
CA LEU A 141 7.84 16.00 -11.26
C LEU A 141 7.25 17.39 -10.97
N ASP A 142 7.24 18.29 -11.94
CA ASP A 142 6.67 19.62 -11.79
C ASP A 142 5.16 19.58 -11.56
N ARG A 143 4.43 18.73 -12.30
CA ARG A 143 2.99 18.51 -12.05
C ARG A 143 2.75 17.97 -10.64
N LEU A 144 3.48 16.93 -10.25
CA LEU A 144 3.35 16.33 -8.93
C LEU A 144 3.68 17.33 -7.81
N ARG A 145 4.66 18.20 -8.04
CA ARG A 145 5.00 19.29 -7.11
C ARG A 145 3.85 20.27 -6.95
N VAL A 146 3.19 20.65 -8.04
CA VAL A 146 2.02 21.55 -7.99
C VAL A 146 0.86 20.90 -7.23
N ASP A 147 0.55 19.64 -7.52
CA ASP A 147 -0.53 18.91 -6.83
C ASP A 147 -0.27 18.81 -5.32
N LEU A 148 0.98 18.47 -4.94
CA LEU A 148 1.39 18.42 -3.53
C LEU A 148 1.32 19.80 -2.86
N GLN A 149 1.66 20.88 -3.58
CA GLN A 149 1.53 22.24 -3.05
C GLN A 149 0.07 22.62 -2.81
N GLU A 150 -0.85 22.20 -3.68
CA GLU A 150 -2.28 22.40 -3.49
C GLU A 150 -2.80 21.65 -2.26
N GLU A 151 -2.40 20.39 -2.10
CA GLU A 151 -2.81 19.56 -0.96
C GLU A 151 -2.26 20.09 0.37
N ILE A 152 -0.98 20.51 0.40
CA ILE A 152 -0.39 21.23 1.55
C ILE A 152 -1.18 22.50 1.85
N GLY A 153 -1.64 23.23 0.84
CA GLY A 153 -2.48 24.40 0.98
C GLY A 153 -3.81 24.10 1.68
N LYS A 154 -4.49 23.03 1.25
CA LYS A 154 -5.75 22.55 1.86
C LYS A 154 -5.54 22.12 3.32
N LEU A 155 -4.51 21.34 3.60
CA LEU A 155 -4.21 20.90 4.96
C LEU A 155 -3.87 22.06 5.90
N LYS A 156 -3.17 23.10 5.40
CA LYS A 156 -2.88 24.31 6.19
C LYS A 156 -4.15 25.09 6.53
N SER A 157 -5.07 25.25 5.58
CA SER A 157 -6.33 25.97 5.84
C SER A 157 -7.21 25.21 6.83
N GLU A 158 -7.28 23.89 6.72
CA GLU A 158 -7.98 23.03 7.67
C GLU A 158 -7.36 23.12 9.08
N LEU A 159 -6.03 23.08 9.19
CA LEU A 159 -5.33 23.25 10.46
C LEU A 159 -5.62 24.61 11.11
N ILE A 160 -5.69 25.69 10.34
CA ILE A 160 -6.05 27.02 10.85
C ILE A 160 -7.47 27.01 11.41
N SER A 161 -8.44 26.50 10.64
CA SER A 161 -9.84 26.37 11.08
C SER A 161 -9.95 25.55 12.37
N GLU A 162 -9.24 24.42 12.47
CA GLU A 162 -9.23 23.61 13.69
C GLU A 162 -8.61 24.34 14.88
N ARG A 163 -7.54 25.11 14.68
CA ARG A 163 -6.95 25.93 15.75
C ARG A 163 -7.93 26.98 16.28
N GLU A 164 -8.68 27.63 15.38
CA GLU A 164 -9.70 28.61 15.77
C GLU A 164 -10.85 27.97 16.56
N ARG A 165 -11.35 26.82 16.10
CA ARG A 165 -12.38 26.04 16.82
C ARG A 165 -11.91 25.65 18.23
N ASN A 166 -10.69 25.13 18.34
CA ASN A 166 -10.12 24.72 19.62
C ASN A 166 -9.88 25.91 20.55
N ALA A 167 -9.44 27.06 20.03
CA ALA A 167 -9.29 28.28 20.82
C ALA A 167 -10.64 28.76 21.39
N LYS A 168 -11.70 28.72 20.57
CA LYS A 168 -13.07 29.06 21.01
C LYS A 168 -13.57 28.10 22.10
N LEU A 169 -13.40 26.79 21.89
CA LEU A 169 -13.82 25.78 22.85
C LEU A 169 -13.09 25.94 24.20
N LYS A 170 -11.79 26.24 24.15
CA LYS A 170 -11.00 26.54 25.36
C LYS A 170 -11.52 27.77 26.09
N ALA A 171 -11.79 28.86 25.38
CA ALA A 171 -12.34 30.08 25.99
C ALA A 171 -13.71 29.82 26.66
N ASP A 172 -14.58 29.05 26.00
CA ASP A 172 -15.89 28.65 26.57
C ASP A 172 -15.72 27.79 27.83
N TYR A 173 -14.76 26.87 27.82
CA TYR A 173 -14.43 26.04 29.00
C TYR A 173 -13.91 26.90 30.16
N ASP A 174 -12.98 27.80 29.90
CA ASP A 174 -12.40 28.70 30.91
C ASP A 174 -13.48 29.62 31.51
N ALA A 175 -14.41 30.13 30.70
CA ALA A 175 -15.55 30.93 31.15
C ALA A 175 -16.49 30.13 32.07
N LYS A 176 -16.81 28.87 31.71
CA LYS A 176 -17.62 27.98 32.55
C LYS A 176 -16.93 27.68 33.88
N LEU A 177 -15.63 27.41 33.85
CA LEU A 177 -14.84 27.11 35.06
C LEU A 177 -14.83 28.32 36.00
N LYS A 178 -14.64 29.53 35.46
CA LYS A 178 -14.69 30.77 36.24
C LYS A 178 -16.07 30.98 36.87
N ALA A 179 -17.16 30.84 36.10
CA ALA A 179 -18.52 30.99 36.61
C ALA A 179 -18.85 29.98 37.72
N LEU A 180 -18.39 28.73 37.58
CA LEU A 180 -18.56 27.69 38.60
C LEU A 180 -17.78 28.03 39.88
N SER A 181 -16.52 28.45 39.74
CA SER A 181 -15.68 28.88 40.87
C SER A 181 -16.29 30.06 41.62
N GLU A 182 -16.80 31.08 40.91
CA GLU A 182 -17.50 32.20 41.52
C GLU A 182 -18.77 31.77 42.26
N LYS A 183 -19.56 30.86 41.67
CA LYS A 183 -20.75 30.30 42.31
C LYS A 183 -20.38 29.56 43.60
N TYR A 184 -19.39 28.69 43.55
CA TYR A 184 -18.88 27.96 44.71
C TYR A 184 -18.41 28.91 45.83
N ASN A 185 -17.61 29.92 45.49
CA ASN A 185 -17.12 30.91 46.44
C ASN A 185 -18.26 31.73 47.08
N ARG A 186 -19.31 32.07 46.32
CA ARG A 186 -20.51 32.71 46.88
C ARG A 186 -21.22 31.80 47.90
N HIS A 187 -21.35 30.51 47.60
CA HIS A 187 -21.94 29.55 48.53
C HIS A 187 -21.10 29.40 49.81
N LEU A 188 -19.78 29.27 49.69
CA LEU A 188 -18.87 29.21 50.84
C LEU A 188 -19.00 30.46 51.72
N LYS A 189 -18.96 31.67 51.14
CA LYS A 189 -19.12 32.91 51.91
C LYS A 189 -20.43 32.96 52.70
N ARG A 190 -21.53 32.49 52.12
CA ARG A 190 -22.83 32.41 52.81
C ARG A 190 -22.82 31.41 53.96
N LEU A 191 -22.19 30.24 53.78
CA LEU A 191 -22.05 29.24 54.83
C LEU A 191 -21.21 29.77 56.01
N TYR A 192 -20.05 30.38 55.73
CA TYR A 192 -19.21 30.97 56.78
C TYR A 192 -19.92 32.10 57.54
N ALA A 193 -20.69 32.95 56.85
CA ALA A 193 -21.48 33.99 57.50
C ALA A 193 -22.56 33.40 58.43
N ALA A 194 -23.27 32.35 57.99
CA ALA A 194 -24.28 31.67 58.81
C ALA A 194 -23.66 30.99 60.04
N LEU A 195 -22.52 30.31 59.88
CA LEU A 195 -21.77 29.70 60.99
C LEU A 195 -21.29 30.75 61.99
N GLY A 196 -20.82 31.92 61.52
CA GLY A 196 -20.43 33.03 62.38
C GLY A 196 -21.59 33.57 63.23
N LEU A 197 -22.76 33.77 62.62
CA LEU A 197 -23.98 34.18 63.34
C LEU A 197 -24.41 33.13 64.38
N PHE A 198 -24.32 31.85 64.05
CA PHE A 198 -24.63 30.76 64.97
C PHE A 198 -23.67 30.73 66.16
N ALA A 199 -22.36 30.90 65.93
CA ALA A 199 -21.37 30.99 67.01
C ALA A 199 -21.62 32.18 67.94
N LEU A 200 -21.98 33.35 67.40
CA LEU A 200 -22.36 34.53 68.18
C LEU A 200 -23.62 34.27 69.03
N ALA A 201 -24.63 33.59 68.48
CA ALA A 201 -25.83 33.23 69.22
C ALA A 201 -25.54 32.29 70.39
N ILE A 202 -24.69 31.28 70.19
CA ILE A 202 -24.23 30.38 71.26
C ILE A 202 -23.49 31.17 72.35
N ALA A 203 -22.56 32.06 71.97
CA ALA A 203 -21.82 32.87 72.93
C ALA A 203 -22.74 33.78 73.76
N TYR A 204 -23.74 34.40 73.13
CA TYR A 204 -24.74 35.23 73.80
C TYR A 204 -25.59 34.44 74.81
N LEU A 205 -26.06 33.24 74.42
CA LEU A 205 -26.80 32.35 75.33
C LEU A 205 -25.95 31.94 76.54
N TYR A 206 -24.67 31.63 76.32
CA TYR A 206 -23.74 31.31 77.41
C TYR A 206 -23.56 32.47 78.41
N ILE A 207 -23.51 33.72 77.93
CA ILE A 207 -23.40 34.90 78.80
C ILE A 207 -24.66 35.09 79.65
N ILE A 208 -25.85 34.87 79.10
CA ILE A 208 -27.13 35.04 79.82
C ILE A 208 -27.35 33.94 80.87
N MET A 209 -26.85 32.74 80.62
CA MET A 209 -27.02 31.59 81.53
C MET A 209 -26.00 31.55 82.69
N LYS A 210 -25.07 32.51 82.74
CA LYS A 210 -24.10 32.71 83.83
C LYS A 210 -24.54 33.82 84.77
#